data_AF-A0A936Y118-F1
#
_entry.id   AF-A0A936Y118-F1
#
_cell.length_a   1.000
_cell.length_b   1.000
_cell.length_c   1.000
_cell.angle_alpha   90.00
_cell.angle_beta   90.00
_cell.angle_gamma   90.00
#
_symmetry.space_group_name_H-M   'P 1'
#
loop_
_entity.id
_entity.type
_entity.pdbx_description
1 polymer ?
#
loop_
_entity_poly.entity_id
_entity_poly.type
_entity_poly.pdbx_seq_one_letter_code
_entity_poly.pdbx_strand_id
1 'polypeptide(L)'
;MTHVFRGADHLNNIFRQKIIFDVLNWEMPQFGHLPLVCNRSQKISKRDRLAFLDEYKDAGFLPEVLVNYLMRFMINTQKGDVFSAKEIIEGKIYLQKVSKSPFNFDINKLKWLNGQYLKRLSLSEFNTYAEAYYPRKDINSFALSKVLQVRIEILSEIPGIVGFISTLPE
;
A
#
# COMPACT_ATOMS: atom_id res chain seq x y z
N MET A 1 -4.46 -26.96 -9.33
CA MET A 1 -4.02 -25.88 -8.41
C MET A 1 -2.96 -26.45 -7.49
N THR A 2 -1.72 -25.94 -7.50
CA THR A 2 -0.58 -26.54 -6.80
C THR A 2 -0.27 -25.90 -5.44
N HIS A 3 -0.55 -24.60 -5.30
CA HIS A 3 -0.32 -23.83 -4.07
C HIS A 3 -1.54 -22.98 -3.74
N VAL A 4 -1.85 -22.85 -2.46
CA VAL A 4 -2.95 -22.03 -1.94
C VAL A 4 -2.40 -21.04 -0.92
N PHE A 5 -2.40 -19.75 -1.27
CA PHE A 5 -2.04 -18.66 -0.36
C PHE A 5 -3.32 -17.94 0.09
N ARG A 6 -3.53 -17.81 1.40
CA ARG A 6 -4.73 -17.17 1.98
C ARG A 6 -4.49 -16.66 3.40
N GLY A 7 -5.43 -15.92 3.96
CA GLY A 7 -5.34 -15.43 5.34
C GLY A 7 -5.26 -16.56 6.39
N ALA A 8 -4.55 -16.29 7.49
CA ALA A 8 -4.39 -17.22 8.62
C ALA A 8 -5.70 -17.54 9.36
N ASP A 9 -6.77 -16.78 9.13
CA ASP A 9 -8.12 -17.12 9.60
C ASP A 9 -8.66 -18.42 9.00
N HIS A 10 -8.11 -18.88 7.88
CA HIS A 10 -8.43 -20.18 7.29
C HIS A 10 -7.51 -21.32 7.72
N LEU A 11 -6.58 -21.10 8.66
CA LEU A 11 -5.63 -22.12 9.08
C LEU A 11 -6.33 -23.39 9.57
N ASN A 12 -7.34 -23.25 10.43
CA ASN A 12 -8.10 -24.39 10.97
C ASN A 12 -8.96 -25.10 9.91
N ASN A 13 -9.29 -24.44 8.79
CA ASN A 13 -10.06 -25.07 7.73
C ASN A 13 -9.28 -26.18 7.03
N ILE A 14 -7.95 -26.19 7.14
CA ILE A 14 -7.09 -27.19 6.49
C ILE A 14 -7.39 -28.61 6.98
N PHE A 15 -7.77 -28.78 8.26
CA PHE A 15 -8.09 -30.09 8.83
C PHE A 15 -9.32 -30.71 8.15
N ARG A 16 -10.35 -29.90 7.90
CA ARG A 16 -11.56 -30.33 7.19
C ARG A 16 -11.29 -30.57 5.71
N GLN A 17 -10.49 -29.68 5.09
CA GLN A 17 -10.10 -29.84 3.70
C GLN A 17 -9.34 -31.13 3.46
N LYS A 18 -8.40 -31.47 4.35
CA LYS A 18 -7.64 -32.73 4.26
C LYS A 18 -8.56 -33.96 4.16
N ILE A 19 -9.59 -34.03 5.00
CA ILE A 19 -10.56 -35.15 4.96
C ILE A 19 -11.23 -35.24 3.58
N ILE A 20 -11.62 -34.11 3.00
CA ILE A 20 -12.24 -34.06 1.67
C ILE A 20 -11.26 -34.55 0.60
N PHE A 21 -10.02 -34.07 0.62
CA PHE A 21 -8.97 -34.50 -0.32
C PHE A 21 -8.70 -36.01 -0.21
N ASP A 22 -8.61 -36.52 1.02
CA ASP A 22 -8.39 -37.94 1.29
C ASP A 22 -9.56 -38.80 0.76
N VAL A 23 -10.82 -38.38 0.99
CA VAL A 23 -12.01 -39.10 0.49
C VAL A 23 -12.11 -39.10 -1.04
N LEU A 24 -11.68 -38.01 -1.69
CA LEU A 24 -11.71 -37.88 -3.14
C LEU A 24 -10.47 -38.50 -3.82
N ASN A 25 -9.53 -39.05 -3.05
CA ASN A 25 -8.21 -39.52 -3.54
C ASN A 25 -7.48 -38.43 -4.37
N TRP A 26 -7.54 -37.18 -3.91
CA TRP A 26 -6.88 -36.06 -4.57
C TRP A 26 -5.60 -35.67 -3.84
N GLU A 27 -4.59 -35.25 -4.60
CA GLU A 27 -3.37 -34.68 -4.03
C GLU A 27 -3.66 -33.32 -3.39
N MET A 28 -3.21 -33.14 -2.15
CA MET A 28 -3.41 -31.90 -1.41
C MET A 28 -2.40 -30.83 -1.90
N PRO A 29 -2.84 -29.61 -2.22
CA PRO A 29 -1.93 -28.54 -2.60
C PRO A 29 -1.08 -28.09 -1.41
N GLN A 30 0.01 -27.38 -1.68
CA GLN A 30 0.79 -26.72 -0.64
C GLN A 30 0.06 -25.47 -0.12
N PHE A 31 0.07 -25.24 1.20
CA PHE A 31 -0.64 -24.11 1.80
C PHE A 31 0.33 -23.09 2.42
N GLY A 32 0.15 -21.82 2.08
CA GLY A 32 0.78 -20.67 2.73
C GLY A 32 -0.29 -19.80 3.40
N HIS A 33 -0.21 -19.65 4.73
CA HIS A 33 -1.15 -18.79 5.47
C HIS A 33 -0.50 -17.44 5.80
N LEU A 34 -1.07 -16.37 5.27
CA LEU A 34 -0.61 -14.99 5.45
C LEU A 34 -1.08 -14.45 6.81
N PRO A 35 -0.24 -13.70 7.54
CA PRO A 35 -0.61 -13.12 8.82
C PRO A 35 -1.83 -12.20 8.68
N LEU A 36 -2.62 -12.11 9.74
CA LEU A 36 -3.76 -11.18 9.79
C LEU A 36 -3.26 -9.74 9.84
N VAL A 37 -3.94 -8.86 9.10
CA VAL A 37 -3.77 -7.42 9.23
C VAL A 37 -4.62 -6.93 10.39
N CYS A 38 -3.99 -6.24 11.32
CA CYS A 38 -4.59 -5.75 12.55
C CYS A 38 -4.46 -4.23 12.66
N ASN A 39 -5.42 -3.59 13.32
CA ASN A 39 -5.34 -2.23 13.80
C ASN A 39 -5.30 -2.28 15.33
N ARG A 40 -4.22 -1.78 15.96
CA ARG A 40 -4.03 -1.83 17.42
C ARG A 40 -4.28 -3.23 17.99
N SER A 41 -3.70 -4.25 17.36
CA SER A 41 -3.84 -5.67 17.72
C SER A 41 -5.23 -6.29 17.53
N GLN A 42 -6.22 -5.56 17.00
CA GLN A 42 -7.51 -6.11 16.62
C GLN A 42 -7.57 -6.35 15.10
N LYS A 43 -8.18 -7.45 14.65
CA LYS A 43 -8.33 -7.74 13.22
C LYS A 43 -9.07 -6.59 12.53
N ILE A 44 -8.53 -6.08 11.43
CA ILE A 44 -9.24 -5.10 10.60
C ILE A 44 -10.53 -5.74 10.07
N SER A 45 -11.64 -5.06 10.28
CA SER A 45 -12.96 -5.47 9.84
C SER A 45 -13.49 -4.53 8.76
N LYS A 46 -14.55 -4.94 8.05
CA LYS A 46 -15.25 -4.04 7.12
C LYS A 46 -15.89 -2.81 7.80
N ARG A 47 -15.87 -2.72 9.13
CA ARG A 47 -16.33 -1.54 9.87
C ARG A 47 -15.21 -0.52 10.06
N ASP A 48 -13.96 -0.94 9.92
CA ASP A 48 -12.79 -0.06 9.98
C ASP A 48 -12.59 0.60 8.63
N ARG A 49 -12.56 1.94 8.59
CA ARG A 49 -12.31 2.69 7.35
C ARG A 49 -10.99 2.29 6.67
N LEU A 50 -9.99 1.92 7.47
CA LEU A 50 -8.70 1.41 7.00
C LEU A 50 -8.80 0.16 6.12
N ALA A 51 -9.94 -0.54 6.11
CA ALA A 51 -10.17 -1.71 5.27
C ALA A 51 -10.51 -1.37 3.80
N PHE A 52 -10.91 -0.14 3.51
CA PHE A 52 -11.42 0.24 2.19
C PHE A 52 -10.31 0.88 1.36
N LEU A 53 -10.07 0.32 0.16
CA LEU A 53 -9.08 0.86 -0.78
C LEU A 53 -9.43 2.27 -1.27
N ASP A 54 -10.73 2.55 -1.44
CA ASP A 54 -11.20 3.85 -1.92
C ASP A 54 -10.79 4.99 -0.99
N GLU A 55 -10.75 4.77 0.33
CA GLU A 55 -10.31 5.79 1.29
C GLU A 55 -8.84 6.22 1.05
N TYR A 56 -7.98 5.28 0.64
CA TYR A 56 -6.58 5.61 0.31
C TYR A 56 -6.45 6.29 -1.05
N LYS A 57 -7.28 5.88 -2.01
CA LYS A 57 -7.34 6.52 -3.33
C LYS A 57 -7.79 7.97 -3.18
N ASP A 58 -8.86 8.21 -2.42
CA ASP A 58 -9.43 9.54 -2.19
C ASP A 58 -8.50 10.43 -1.36
N ALA A 59 -7.74 9.84 -0.43
CA ALA A 59 -6.68 10.55 0.29
C ALA A 59 -5.45 10.86 -0.59
N GLY A 60 -5.35 10.30 -1.80
CA GLY A 60 -4.27 10.59 -2.73
C GLY A 60 -2.98 9.79 -2.48
N PHE A 61 -3.12 8.54 -2.04
CA PHE A 61 -2.01 7.58 -2.03
C PHE A 61 -1.75 7.03 -3.43
N LEU A 62 -0.48 6.80 -3.77
CA LEU A 62 -0.11 6.12 -5.01
C LEU A 62 -0.40 4.60 -4.88
N PRO A 63 -0.95 3.95 -5.92
CA PRO A 63 -1.32 2.54 -5.84
C PRO A 63 -0.13 1.62 -5.58
N GLU A 64 1.05 1.92 -6.12
CA GLU A 64 2.28 1.15 -5.93
C GLU A 64 2.77 1.19 -4.48
N VAL A 65 2.47 2.27 -3.75
CA VAL A 65 2.84 2.45 -2.35
C VAL A 65 2.07 1.49 -1.47
N LEU A 66 0.77 1.30 -1.73
CA LEU A 66 -0.05 0.31 -1.01
C LEU A 66 0.49 -1.10 -1.23
N VAL A 67 0.88 -1.43 -2.47
CA VAL A 67 1.49 -2.73 -2.79
C VAL A 67 2.81 -2.90 -2.04
N ASN A 68 3.74 -1.94 -2.11
CA ASN A 68 4.98 -2.02 -1.34
C ASN A 68 4.69 -2.17 0.15
N TYR A 69 3.80 -1.35 0.70
CA TYR A 69 3.49 -1.36 2.13
C TYR A 69 3.00 -2.72 2.61
N LEU A 70 2.07 -3.34 1.88
CA LEU A 70 1.59 -4.68 2.18
C LEU A 70 2.69 -5.72 1.95
N MET A 71 3.51 -5.58 0.92
CA MET A 71 4.58 -6.55 0.67
C MET A 71 5.66 -6.55 1.77
N ARG A 72 5.82 -5.47 2.55
CA ARG A 72 6.82 -5.38 3.64
C ARG A 72 6.72 -6.49 4.69
N PHE A 73 5.56 -7.10 4.94
CA PHE A 73 5.47 -8.20 5.92
C PHE A 73 5.89 -9.56 5.34
N MET A 74 5.93 -9.69 4.02
CA MET A 74 6.37 -10.90 3.31
C MET A 74 7.86 -10.88 2.99
N ILE A 75 8.48 -9.72 3.14
CA ILE A 75 9.80 -9.38 2.64
C ILE A 75 10.72 -9.12 3.82
N ASN A 76 11.81 -9.87 3.92
CA ASN A 76 12.92 -9.53 4.80
C ASN A 76 14.08 -9.03 3.94
N THR A 77 14.39 -7.74 4.00
CA THR A 77 15.45 -7.14 3.19
C THR A 77 16.23 -6.11 3.98
N GLN A 78 17.55 -6.10 3.76
CA GLN A 78 18.46 -5.08 4.31
C GLN A 78 18.48 -3.79 3.47
N LYS A 79 17.81 -3.77 2.31
CA LYS A 79 17.84 -2.65 1.33
C LYS A 79 16.92 -1.46 1.66
N GLY A 80 16.37 -1.40 2.86
CA GLY A 80 15.42 -0.35 3.28
C GLY A 80 13.96 -0.74 3.02
N ASP A 81 13.05 0.24 3.04
CA ASP A 81 11.59 0.03 3.03
C ASP A 81 10.89 0.30 1.69
N VAL A 82 11.62 0.82 0.69
CA VAL A 82 11.05 1.33 -0.58
C VAL A 82 11.41 0.40 -1.74
N PHE A 83 10.42 -0.23 -2.37
CA PHE A 83 10.61 -1.20 -3.45
C PHE A 83 9.70 -0.93 -4.66
N SER A 84 10.25 -0.97 -5.86
CA SER A 84 9.43 -0.96 -7.08
C SER A 84 8.60 -2.25 -7.22
N ALA A 85 7.46 -2.14 -7.90
CA ALA A 85 6.66 -3.33 -8.26
C ALA A 85 7.48 -4.35 -9.05
N LYS A 86 8.40 -3.88 -9.90
CA LYS A 86 9.31 -4.74 -10.66
C LYS A 86 10.25 -5.53 -9.75
N GLU A 87 10.86 -4.90 -8.74
CA GLU A 87 11.70 -5.61 -7.77
C GLU A 87 10.95 -6.69 -7.00
N ILE A 88 9.68 -6.42 -6.67
CA ILE A 88 8.79 -7.40 -6.02
C ILE A 88 8.50 -8.59 -6.96
N ILE A 89 8.13 -8.31 -8.22
CA ILE A 89 7.76 -9.34 -9.22
C ILE A 89 8.94 -10.21 -9.63
N GLU A 90 10.12 -9.62 -9.81
CA GLU A 90 11.33 -10.34 -10.23
C GLU A 90 11.86 -11.33 -9.17
N GLY A 91 11.17 -11.49 -8.04
CA GLY A 91 11.54 -12.48 -7.03
C GLY A 91 12.88 -12.16 -6.36
N LYS A 92 13.41 -10.94 -6.55
CA LYS A 92 14.58 -10.42 -5.84
C LYS A 92 14.33 -10.29 -4.33
N ILE A 93 13.09 -10.55 -3.92
CA ILE A 93 12.64 -10.46 -2.56
C ILE A 93 12.06 -11.81 -2.13
N TYR A 94 12.88 -12.55 -1.39
CA TYR A 94 12.61 -13.92 -1.01
C TYR A 94 11.58 -14.02 0.12
N LEU A 95 10.52 -14.83 -0.07
CA LEU A 95 9.50 -15.20 0.92
C LEU A 95 10.03 -16.06 2.09
N GLN A 96 11.36 -16.18 2.25
CA GLN A 96 11.97 -17.22 3.08
C GLN A 96 11.60 -17.12 4.57
N LYS A 97 11.07 -15.99 5.04
CA LYS A 97 10.49 -15.84 6.38
C LYS A 97 9.33 -14.83 6.41
N VAL A 98 8.18 -15.21 5.84
CA VAL A 98 6.93 -14.49 6.17
C VAL A 98 6.70 -14.60 7.68
N SER A 99 6.53 -13.46 8.35
CA SER A 99 6.26 -13.43 9.79
C SER A 99 4.95 -14.16 10.11
N LYS A 100 4.97 -14.99 11.17
CA LYS A 100 3.75 -15.64 11.69
C LYS A 100 2.93 -14.69 12.56
N SER A 101 3.55 -13.60 13.04
CA SER A 101 2.89 -12.64 13.93
C SER A 101 1.90 -11.78 13.14
N PRO A 102 0.79 -11.35 13.77
CA PRO A 102 -0.12 -10.39 13.15
C PRO A 102 0.61 -9.14 12.69
N PHE A 103 0.22 -8.62 11.53
CA PHE A 103 0.76 -7.38 10.98
C PHE A 103 -0.08 -6.21 11.47
N ASN A 104 0.47 -5.40 12.37
CA ASN A 104 -0.19 -4.17 12.79
C ASN A 104 -0.02 -3.09 11.73
N PHE A 105 -1.16 -2.62 11.22
CA PHE A 105 -1.24 -1.56 10.25
C PHE A 105 -0.89 -0.22 10.91
N ASP A 106 0.06 0.48 10.30
CA ASP A 106 0.59 1.78 10.69
C ASP A 106 0.42 2.77 9.53
N ILE A 107 -0.59 3.62 9.67
CA ILE A 107 -0.93 4.65 8.69
C ILE A 107 0.17 5.71 8.55
N ASN A 108 0.90 6.03 9.61
CA ASN A 108 1.97 7.03 9.55
C ASN A 108 3.13 6.49 8.72
N LYS A 109 3.46 5.20 8.89
CA LYS A 109 4.47 4.55 8.06
C LYS A 109 4.05 4.47 6.59
N LEU A 110 2.77 4.24 6.31
CA LEU A 110 2.23 4.27 4.96
C LEU A 110 2.33 5.67 4.33
N LYS A 111 1.96 6.73 5.06
CA LYS A 111 2.11 8.13 4.63
C LYS A 111 3.56 8.49 4.34
N TRP A 112 4.47 8.18 5.26
CA TRP A 112 5.90 8.37 5.05
C TRP A 112 6.39 7.68 3.78
N LEU A 113 5.97 6.42 3.55
CA LEU A 113 6.34 5.67 2.35
C LEU A 113 5.81 6.34 1.09
N ASN A 114 4.56 6.83 1.11
CA ASN A 114 3.97 7.58 0.00
C ASN A 114 4.78 8.83 -0.34
N GLY A 115 5.18 9.60 0.69
CA GLY A 115 6.06 10.75 0.52
C GLY A 115 7.43 10.37 -0.09
N GLN A 116 7.99 9.22 0.24
CA GLN A 116 9.22 8.73 -0.41
C GLN A 116 9.03 8.44 -1.90
N TYR A 117 7.86 7.93 -2.29
CA TYR A 117 7.55 7.71 -3.71
C TYR A 117 7.32 9.01 -4.45
N LEU A 118 6.52 9.92 -3.90
CA LEU A 118 6.25 11.22 -4.50
C LEU A 118 7.54 11.99 -4.78
N LYS A 119 8.51 11.92 -3.87
CA LYS A 119 9.86 12.51 -4.04
C LYS A 119 10.70 11.88 -5.16
N ARG A 120 10.43 10.63 -5.53
CA ARG A 120 11.16 9.89 -6.57
C ARG A 120 10.56 10.04 -7.96
N LEU A 121 9.30 10.48 -8.05
CA LEU A 121 8.68 10.78 -9.34
C LEU A 121 9.47 11.86 -10.08
N SER A 122 9.47 11.81 -11.40
CA SER A 122 9.84 12.99 -12.17
C SER A 122 8.87 14.14 -11.88
N LEU A 123 9.33 15.38 -12.04
CA LEU A 123 8.47 16.54 -11.83
C LEU A 123 7.21 16.50 -12.71
N SER A 124 7.34 15.95 -13.93
CA SER A 124 6.23 15.77 -14.86
C SER A 124 5.20 14.77 -14.33
N GLU A 125 5.64 13.58 -13.89
CA GLU A 125 4.75 12.58 -13.31
C GLU A 125 4.06 13.09 -12.05
N PHE A 126 4.80 13.75 -11.15
CA PHE A 126 4.23 14.36 -9.96
C PHE A 126 3.16 15.39 -10.32
N ASN A 127 3.44 16.27 -11.30
CA ASN A 127 2.49 17.29 -11.74
C ASN A 127 1.20 16.64 -12.25
N THR A 128 1.28 15.57 -13.03
CA THR A 128 0.10 14.82 -13.51
C THR A 128 -0.79 14.32 -12.37
N TYR A 129 -0.19 13.80 -11.29
CA TYR A 129 -0.95 13.37 -10.11
C TYR A 129 -1.52 14.54 -9.30
N ALA A 130 -0.77 15.63 -9.20
CA ALA A 130 -1.08 16.76 -8.35
C ALA A 130 -2.05 17.77 -8.99
N GLU A 131 -2.16 17.80 -10.33
CA GLU A 131 -2.91 18.80 -11.08
C GLU A 131 -4.37 18.91 -10.64
N ALA A 132 -5.01 17.77 -10.35
CA ALA A 132 -6.40 17.72 -9.87
C ALA A 132 -6.61 18.40 -8.50
N TYR A 133 -5.54 18.63 -7.75
CA TYR A 133 -5.57 19.21 -6.41
C TYR A 133 -5.18 20.70 -6.40
N TYR A 134 -4.78 21.27 -7.55
CA TYR A 134 -4.43 22.68 -7.62
C TYR A 134 -5.67 23.59 -7.68
N PRO A 135 -5.70 24.69 -6.91
CA PRO A 135 -6.88 25.53 -6.79
C PRO A 135 -7.17 26.38 -8.04
N ARG A 136 -6.13 26.68 -8.82
CA ARG A 136 -6.15 27.61 -9.96
C ARG A 136 -5.34 27.03 -11.12
N LYS A 137 -5.90 27.09 -12.33
CA LYS A 137 -5.27 26.55 -13.57
C LYS A 137 -4.45 27.58 -14.33
N ASP A 138 -4.65 28.85 -14.03
CA ASP A 138 -3.94 29.99 -14.62
C ASP A 138 -2.52 30.17 -14.06
N ILE A 139 -2.20 29.47 -12.96
CA ILE A 139 -0.88 29.50 -12.32
C ILE A 139 0.00 28.38 -12.85
N ASN A 140 1.30 28.65 -12.94
CA ASN A 140 2.28 27.67 -13.35
C ASN A 140 2.30 26.46 -12.40
N SER A 141 1.66 25.37 -12.83
CA SER A 141 1.52 24.12 -12.07
C SER A 141 2.87 23.47 -11.77
N PHE A 142 3.87 23.62 -12.65
CA PHE A 142 5.21 23.07 -12.44
C PHE A 142 5.97 23.82 -11.34
N ALA A 143 5.73 25.12 -11.18
CA ALA A 143 6.30 25.88 -10.08
C ALA A 143 5.76 25.40 -8.72
N LEU A 144 4.44 25.14 -8.64
CA LEU A 144 3.82 24.55 -7.45
C LEU A 144 4.34 23.14 -7.19
N SER A 145 4.36 22.30 -8.23
CA SER A 145 4.86 20.93 -8.17
C SER A 145 6.28 20.86 -7.58
N LYS A 146 7.16 21.77 -8.01
CA LYS A 146 8.57 21.79 -7.56
C LYS A 146 8.70 22.05 -6.05
N VAL A 147 7.83 22.88 -5.48
CA VAL A 147 7.84 23.19 -4.05
C VAL A 147 7.14 22.10 -3.24
N LEU A 148 6.03 21.57 -3.75
CA LEU A 148 5.17 20.62 -3.04
C LEU A 148 5.74 19.21 -3.00
N GLN A 149 6.40 18.76 -4.07
CA GLN A 149 6.88 17.37 -4.23
C GLN A 149 7.71 16.88 -3.03
N VAL A 150 8.49 17.77 -2.40
CA VAL A 150 9.34 17.42 -1.27
C VAL A 150 8.70 17.63 0.10
N ARG A 151 7.52 18.27 0.15
CA ARG A 151 6.86 18.73 1.39
C ARG A 151 5.62 17.93 1.77
N ILE A 152 4.99 17.23 0.83
CA ILE A 152 3.77 16.49 1.08
C ILE A 152 4.04 14.99 1.25
N GLU A 153 3.15 14.34 1.99
CA GLU A 153 3.13 12.89 2.10
C GLU A 153 1.97 12.27 1.33
N ILE A 154 0.86 13.00 1.15
CA ILE A 154 -0.32 12.56 0.39
C ILE A 154 -0.85 13.71 -0.48
N LEU A 155 -1.45 13.40 -1.63
CA LEU A 155 -1.89 14.44 -2.59
C LEU A 155 -3.04 15.31 -2.03
N SER A 156 -3.90 14.75 -1.17
CA SER A 156 -4.99 15.52 -0.54
C SER A 156 -4.53 16.61 0.43
N GLU A 157 -3.24 16.67 0.80
CA GLU A 157 -2.67 17.78 1.59
C GLU A 157 -2.45 19.04 0.75
N ILE A 158 -2.38 18.92 -0.58
CA ILE A 158 -2.07 20.02 -1.49
C ILE A 158 -3.02 21.21 -1.30
N PRO A 159 -4.37 21.05 -1.34
CA PRO A 159 -5.29 22.19 -1.21
C PRO A 159 -5.12 22.97 0.10
N GLY A 160 -4.72 22.29 1.18
CA GLY A 160 -4.45 22.95 2.46
C GLY A 160 -3.17 23.81 2.45
N ILE A 161 -2.14 23.40 1.70
CA ILE A 161 -0.86 24.12 1.61
C ILE A 161 -0.94 25.29 0.64
N VAL A 162 -1.58 25.10 -0.51
CA VAL A 162 -1.69 26.14 -1.56
C VAL A 162 -3.01 26.88 -1.54
N GLY A 163 -3.87 26.68 -0.54
CA GLY A 163 -5.18 27.31 -0.47
C GLY A 163 -5.16 28.85 -0.49
N PHE A 164 -4.07 29.47 0.00
CA PHE A 164 -3.88 30.92 -0.05
C PHE A 164 -3.83 31.46 -1.49
N ILE A 165 -3.45 30.63 -2.46
CA ILE A 165 -3.35 31.01 -3.87
C ILE A 165 -4.71 31.38 -4.46
N SER A 166 -5.79 30.75 -3.97
CA SER A 166 -7.17 31.10 -4.36
C SER A 166 -7.56 32.52 -3.96
N THR A 167 -6.85 33.12 -3.00
CA THR A 167 -7.14 34.46 -2.48
C THR A 167 -6.24 35.56 -3.06
N LEU A 168 -5.27 35.19 -3.90
CA LEU A 168 -4.39 36.16 -4.55
C LEU A 168 -5.16 36.93 -5.64
N PRO A 169 -4.92 38.25 -5.79
CA PRO A 169 -5.42 39.00 -6.94
C PRO A 169 -4.90 38.39 -8.24
N GLU A 170 -5.67 38.55 -9.33
CA GLU A 170 -5.26 38.17 -10.69
C GLU A 170 -4.03 38.94 -11.18
#